data_AF-A0A3N0UYZ5-F1
#
_entry.id   AF-A0A3N0UYZ5-F1
#
_cell.length_a   1.000
_cell.length_b   1.000
_cell.length_c   1.000
_cell.angle_alpha   90.00
_cell.angle_beta   90.00
_cell.angle_gamma   90.00
#
_symmetry.space_group_name_H-M   'P 1'
#
loop_
_entity.id
_entity.type
_entity.pdbx_description
1 polymer ?
#
loop_
_entity_poly.entity_id
_entity_poly.type
_entity_poly.pdbx_seq_one_letter_code
_entity_poly.pdbx_strand_id
1 'polypeptide(L)'
;MWACSSPMRQNGAVLMALLMLTSLLAGSSLLAQSVQQARLYQQHKTRSALAAAQQALLSYAVDLSPGSCTGNCPRPGDLPCPDLDDDGIAELSCGNAAGSQQSRRLGRLPWRTLGLDDLRDGSGERLWYAVSNRYKNSTRAFPLNADTAGTITLYQQHGYRLYDANLAQGLVAVILAPGAALQRMDGLQQQRDSLHSNDPSHYLDSNRHDDNASFVDGSNDGFVMAEPSSHFNDALALITQPQIQQRMQQRVAMEVSRALLDYFCGMGNSDHVASSCLGTGGVRYLPDAAAFNDSSCTGTGSLAAGLCLAVTDQGRIAAHGLSPAWDSNSLLRGSSVNNWFQQNGWRNQIYYARAPACGATSPDCSGSGGLLNLSNASRLPQDNKMAVVIAAGPALLNQSRTSMLSLDAYLEGENALPDQHFERRRLSASDFNDLVSSLP
;
A
#
# COMPACT_ATOMS: atom_id res chain seq x y z
N MET A 1 3.55 -101.69 -2.49
CA MET A 1 2.44 -100.81 -2.08
C MET A 1 2.99 -99.42 -1.80
N TRP A 2 2.28 -98.41 -2.30
CA TRP A 2 2.67 -97.00 -2.30
C TRP A 2 2.56 -96.37 -0.92
N ALA A 3 3.37 -95.35 -0.65
CA ALA A 3 2.99 -94.27 0.26
C ALA A 3 3.58 -92.94 -0.24
N CYS A 4 2.84 -92.30 -1.14
CA CYS A 4 3.03 -90.90 -1.51
C CYS A 4 2.22 -90.08 -0.48
N SER A 5 2.89 -89.31 0.37
CA SER A 5 2.23 -88.35 1.28
C SER A 5 2.19 -86.98 0.62
N SER A 6 0.98 -86.45 0.47
CA SER A 6 0.67 -85.20 -0.23
C SER A 6 1.19 -83.97 0.52
N PRO A 7 1.74 -82.94 -0.16
CA PRO A 7 2.04 -81.68 0.49
C PRO A 7 0.74 -80.97 0.90
N MET A 8 0.64 -80.58 2.18
CA MET A 8 -0.46 -79.78 2.71
C MET A 8 -0.59 -78.46 1.93
N ARG A 9 -1.75 -78.21 1.31
CA ARG A 9 -2.11 -76.93 0.70
C ARG A 9 -2.27 -75.85 1.79
N GLN A 10 -1.30 -74.94 1.89
CA GLN A 10 -1.33 -73.76 2.76
C GLN A 10 -2.17 -72.63 2.15
N ASN A 11 -3.50 -72.76 2.13
CA ASN A 11 -4.38 -71.67 1.65
C ASN A 11 -4.64 -70.60 2.74
N GLY A 12 -4.43 -70.91 4.02
CA GLY A 12 -4.68 -69.98 5.15
C GLY A 12 -3.54 -69.00 5.46
N ALA A 13 -2.28 -69.42 5.26
CA ALA A 13 -1.11 -68.58 5.49
C ALA A 13 -1.01 -67.43 4.48
N VAL A 14 -1.39 -67.70 3.22
CA VAL A 14 -1.43 -66.69 2.15
C VAL A 14 -2.48 -65.62 2.45
N LEU A 15 -3.66 -66.00 2.95
CA LEU A 15 -4.72 -65.04 3.32
C LEU A 15 -4.28 -64.14 4.50
N MET A 16 -3.65 -64.72 5.52
CA MET A 16 -3.12 -63.98 6.67
C MET A 16 -1.99 -63.03 6.26
N ALA A 17 -1.07 -63.47 5.40
CA ALA A 17 0.00 -62.63 4.86
C ALA A 17 -0.56 -61.50 3.99
N LEU A 18 -1.59 -61.77 3.19
CA LEU A 18 -2.25 -60.76 2.35
C LEU A 18 -3.00 -59.73 3.21
N LEU A 19 -3.69 -60.17 4.27
CA LEU A 19 -4.37 -59.28 5.24
C LEU A 19 -3.37 -58.41 6.01
N MET A 20 -2.23 -58.96 6.42
CA MET A 20 -1.15 -58.16 7.02
C MET A 20 -0.65 -57.11 6.03
N LEU A 21 -0.40 -57.49 4.78
CA LEU A 21 0.04 -56.55 3.75
C LEU A 21 -0.99 -55.45 3.49
N THR A 22 -2.27 -55.79 3.36
CA THR A 22 -3.32 -54.80 3.09
C THR A 22 -3.55 -53.88 4.29
N SER A 23 -3.47 -54.39 5.52
CA SER A 23 -3.55 -53.55 6.72
C SER A 23 -2.37 -52.59 6.87
N LEU A 24 -1.14 -53.03 6.53
CA LEU A 24 0.05 -52.18 6.50
C LEU A 24 -0.04 -51.08 5.43
N LEU A 25 -0.53 -51.43 4.24
CA LEU A 25 -0.75 -50.47 3.15
C LEU A 25 -1.88 -49.48 3.45
N ALA A 26 -3.00 -49.96 4.01
CA ALA A 26 -4.10 -49.11 4.43
C ALA A 26 -3.64 -48.15 5.55
N GLY A 27 -2.94 -48.66 6.56
CA GLY A 27 -2.37 -47.87 7.65
C GLY A 27 -1.39 -46.80 7.17
N SER A 28 -0.45 -47.14 6.28
CA SER A 28 0.51 -46.17 5.74
C SER A 28 -0.15 -45.09 4.89
N SER A 29 -1.19 -45.45 4.11
CA SER A 29 -1.95 -44.48 3.33
C SER A 29 -2.75 -43.50 4.20
N LEU A 30 -3.35 -43.97 5.30
CA LEU A 30 -4.06 -43.11 6.26
C LEU A 30 -3.11 -42.16 6.99
N LEU A 31 -1.93 -42.65 7.38
CA LEU A 31 -0.90 -41.80 7.98
C LEU A 31 -0.40 -40.75 6.99
N ALA A 32 -0.11 -41.14 5.75
CA ALA A 32 0.29 -40.19 4.69
C ALA A 32 -0.78 -39.11 4.45
N GLN A 33 -2.07 -39.50 4.42
CA GLN A 33 -3.18 -38.55 4.31
C GLN A 33 -3.24 -37.60 5.51
N SER A 34 -3.07 -38.10 6.74
CA SER A 34 -3.09 -37.27 7.96
C SER A 34 -1.94 -36.24 7.98
N VAL A 35 -0.72 -36.65 7.59
CA VAL A 35 0.45 -35.76 7.48
C VAL A 35 0.21 -34.71 6.41
N GLN A 36 -0.36 -35.09 5.27
CA GLN A 36 -0.69 -34.15 4.21
C GLN A 36 -1.75 -33.12 4.65
N GLN A 37 -2.80 -33.57 5.35
CA GLN A 37 -3.82 -32.68 5.90
C GLN A 37 -3.23 -31.70 6.92
N ALA A 38 -2.35 -32.17 7.81
CA ALA A 38 -1.66 -31.30 8.77
C ALA A 38 -0.80 -30.25 8.06
N ARG A 39 -0.04 -30.62 7.03
CA ARG A 39 0.76 -29.68 6.22
C ARG A 39 -0.10 -28.65 5.51
N LEU A 40 -1.21 -29.08 4.90
CA LEU A 40 -2.15 -28.17 4.24
C LEU A 40 -2.77 -27.19 5.24
N TYR A 41 -3.12 -27.66 6.44
CA TYR A 41 -3.63 -26.81 7.51
C TYR A 41 -2.59 -25.76 7.94
N GLN A 42 -1.33 -26.17 8.15
CA GLN A 42 -0.24 -25.25 8.48
C GLN A 42 -0.03 -24.20 7.39
N GLN A 43 0.01 -24.61 6.11
CA GLN A 43 0.14 -23.70 4.97
C GLN A 43 -1.02 -22.72 4.89
N HIS A 44 -2.26 -23.18 5.11
CA HIS A 44 -3.43 -22.32 5.15
C HIS A 44 -3.32 -21.29 6.28
N LYS A 45 -2.91 -21.71 7.48
CA LYS A 45 -2.68 -20.82 8.62
C LYS A 45 -1.62 -19.76 8.31
N THR A 46 -0.47 -20.16 7.76
CA THR A 46 0.59 -19.23 7.33
C THR A 46 0.07 -18.22 6.32
N ARG A 47 -0.61 -18.67 5.26
CA ARG A 47 -1.17 -17.77 4.23
C ARG A 47 -2.21 -16.82 4.79
N SER A 48 -3.06 -17.30 5.70
CA SER A 48 -4.06 -16.46 6.38
C SER A 48 -3.41 -15.39 7.26
N ALA A 49 -2.37 -15.75 8.02
CA ALA A 49 -1.64 -14.80 8.85
C ALA A 49 -0.93 -13.73 8.00
N LEU A 50 -0.23 -14.15 6.94
CA LEU A 50 0.42 -13.24 5.99
C LEU A 50 -0.57 -12.29 5.32
N ALA A 51 -1.72 -12.80 4.87
CA ALA A 51 -2.76 -11.98 4.24
C ALA A 51 -3.37 -10.97 5.23
N ALA A 52 -3.62 -11.37 6.48
CA ALA A 52 -4.12 -10.48 7.52
C ALA A 52 -3.11 -9.35 7.83
N ALA A 53 -1.83 -9.69 7.96
CA ALA A 53 -0.76 -8.72 8.18
C ALA A 53 -0.63 -7.73 7.01
N GLN A 54 -0.62 -8.23 5.78
CA GLN A 54 -0.56 -7.40 4.57
C GLN A 54 -1.74 -6.43 4.49
N GLN A 55 -2.96 -6.91 4.76
CA GLN A 55 -4.16 -6.08 4.73
C GLN A 55 -4.15 -5.02 5.85
N ALA A 56 -3.67 -5.36 7.05
CA ALA A 56 -3.55 -4.41 8.15
C ALA A 56 -2.55 -3.29 7.83
N LEU A 57 -1.39 -3.61 7.26
CA LEU A 57 -0.40 -2.63 6.81
C LEU A 57 -0.96 -1.70 5.72
N LEU A 58 -1.67 -2.25 4.72
CA LEU A 58 -2.34 -1.45 3.69
C LEU A 58 -3.44 -0.55 4.28
N SER A 59 -4.11 -0.98 5.34
CA SER A 59 -5.14 -0.20 6.04
C SER A 59 -4.51 0.91 6.88
N TYR A 60 -3.42 0.61 7.61
CA TYR A 60 -2.61 1.59 8.34
C TYR A 60 -2.10 2.69 7.40
N ALA A 61 -1.65 2.34 6.19
CA ALA A 61 -1.14 3.28 5.20
C ALA A 61 -2.14 4.37 4.79
N VAL A 62 -3.43 4.11 4.92
CA VAL A 62 -4.47 5.11 4.63
C VAL A 62 -5.16 5.61 5.87
N ASP A 63 -4.76 5.21 7.07
CA ASP A 63 -5.34 5.71 8.32
C ASP A 63 -4.70 7.05 8.70
N LEU A 64 -5.35 8.15 8.27
CA LEU A 64 -5.08 9.46 8.82
C LEU A 64 -6.08 9.74 9.92
N SER A 65 -5.58 9.85 11.15
CA SER A 65 -6.29 10.52 12.23
C SER A 65 -6.18 12.04 12.01
N PRO A 66 -7.26 12.74 11.68
CA PRO A 66 -7.24 14.19 11.56
C PRO A 66 -7.02 14.80 12.95
N GLY A 67 -6.02 15.67 13.07
CA GLY A 67 -5.68 16.38 14.29
C GLY A 67 -4.60 17.41 14.02
N SER A 68 -4.45 18.41 14.90
CA SER A 68 -3.32 19.33 14.80
C SER A 68 -2.04 18.57 15.16
N CYS A 69 -1.24 18.23 14.17
CA CYS A 69 0.12 17.74 14.38
C CYS A 69 1.08 18.94 14.43
N THR A 70 2.00 18.92 15.39
CA THR A 70 3.02 19.98 15.56
C THR A 70 4.40 19.56 15.03
N GLY A 71 4.54 18.29 14.62
CA GLY A 71 5.71 17.73 13.97
C GLY A 71 5.49 16.26 13.60
N ASN A 72 6.25 15.74 12.62
CA ASN A 72 6.16 14.36 12.12
C ASN A 72 4.70 13.91 11.85
N CYS A 73 3.97 14.74 11.10
CA CYS A 73 2.55 14.51 10.80
C CYS A 73 2.33 13.22 9.98
N PRO A 74 1.29 12.44 10.30
CA PRO A 74 0.82 11.35 9.45
C PRO A 74 0.55 11.82 8.03
N ARG A 75 0.92 10.99 7.06
CA ARG A 75 0.66 11.19 5.64
C ARG A 75 0.19 9.88 5.00
N PRO A 76 -0.62 9.93 3.93
CA PRO A 76 -0.96 8.73 3.18
C PRO A 76 0.29 7.98 2.74
N GLY A 77 0.28 6.68 2.93
CA GLY A 77 1.37 5.76 2.56
C GLY A 77 2.33 5.44 3.69
N ASP A 78 2.23 6.08 4.85
CA ASP A 78 3.08 5.75 5.98
C ASP A 78 2.84 4.32 6.46
N LEU A 79 3.90 3.57 6.70
CA LEU A 79 3.88 2.26 7.32
C LEU A 79 4.59 2.32 8.68
N PRO A 80 4.16 1.52 9.68
CA PRO A 80 4.79 1.53 10.98
C PRO A 80 6.25 1.07 10.89
N CYS A 81 7.09 1.49 11.83
CA CYS A 81 8.36 0.81 12.03
C CYS A 81 8.14 -0.62 12.54
N PRO A 82 9.05 -1.56 12.23
CA PRO A 82 9.00 -2.89 12.83
C PRO A 82 9.09 -2.83 14.35
N ASP A 83 8.60 -3.87 14.99
CA ASP A 83 8.83 -4.17 16.41
C ASP A 83 10.22 -4.81 16.55
N LEU A 84 11.10 -4.25 17.39
CA LEU A 84 12.47 -4.74 17.57
C LEU A 84 12.70 -5.44 18.91
N ASP A 85 11.70 -5.47 19.80
CA ASP A 85 11.80 -6.04 21.14
C ASP A 85 10.75 -7.12 21.46
N ASP A 86 9.90 -7.47 20.48
CA ASP A 86 8.89 -8.55 20.49
C ASP A 86 7.71 -8.30 21.44
N ASP A 87 7.42 -7.02 21.75
CA ASP A 87 6.27 -6.60 22.57
C ASP A 87 4.97 -6.41 21.77
N GLY A 88 5.07 -6.41 20.43
CA GLY A 88 4.00 -6.21 19.45
C GLY A 88 3.76 -4.75 19.05
N ILE A 89 4.58 -3.81 19.52
CA ILE A 89 4.45 -2.37 19.29
C ILE A 89 5.52 -1.89 18.31
N ALA A 90 5.12 -1.04 17.37
CA ALA A 90 6.03 -0.44 16.42
C ALA A 90 7.03 0.47 17.14
N GLU A 91 8.30 0.33 16.77
CA GLU A 91 9.35 1.22 17.28
C GLU A 91 9.08 2.69 16.96
N LEU A 92 9.48 3.58 17.86
CA LEU A 92 9.33 5.03 17.64
C LEU A 92 10.13 5.54 16.45
N SER A 93 11.18 4.83 16.05
CA SER A 93 12.01 5.14 14.90
C SER A 93 12.76 3.90 14.42
N CYS A 94 12.82 3.70 13.11
CA CYS A 94 13.56 2.62 12.46
C CYS A 94 14.61 3.21 11.52
N GLY A 95 15.40 4.14 12.06
CA GLY A 95 16.45 4.86 11.34
C GLY A 95 16.06 6.30 10.96
N ASN A 96 16.95 7.00 10.27
CA ASN A 96 16.74 8.41 9.90
C ASN A 96 16.19 8.57 8.46
N ALA A 97 15.86 9.80 8.07
CA ALA A 97 15.35 10.10 6.73
C ALA A 97 16.36 9.79 5.60
N ALA A 98 17.66 9.86 5.90
CA ALA A 98 18.75 9.53 4.95
C ALA A 98 19.01 8.01 4.83
N GLY A 99 18.31 7.16 5.60
CA GLY A 99 18.43 5.71 5.53
C GLY A 99 19.43 5.06 6.49
N SER A 100 20.05 5.82 7.40
CA SER A 100 20.98 5.25 8.41
C SER A 100 20.27 4.30 9.37
N GLN A 101 20.99 3.37 10.00
CA GLN A 101 20.44 2.34 10.90
C GLN A 101 19.42 1.44 10.19
N GLN A 102 19.73 1.05 8.95
CA GLN A 102 18.94 0.15 8.10
C GLN A 102 18.50 -1.13 8.81
N SER A 103 19.36 -1.73 9.64
CA SER A 103 19.04 -2.97 10.36
C SER A 103 17.76 -2.87 11.21
N ARG A 104 17.39 -1.67 11.66
CA ARG A 104 16.14 -1.41 12.41
C ARG A 104 14.88 -1.48 11.56
N ARG A 105 15.02 -1.67 10.24
CA ARG A 105 13.92 -1.77 9.27
C ARG A 105 13.58 -3.21 8.92
N LEU A 106 14.19 -4.18 9.60
CA LEU A 106 13.76 -5.57 9.71
C LEU A 106 13.49 -5.87 11.19
N GLY A 107 12.30 -6.34 11.50
CA GLY A 107 11.91 -6.71 12.87
C GLY A 107 10.65 -7.57 12.88
N ARG A 108 10.05 -7.77 14.04
CA ARG A 108 8.74 -8.39 14.18
C ARG A 108 7.65 -7.51 13.58
N LEU A 109 6.55 -8.15 13.16
CA LEU A 109 5.34 -7.44 12.79
C LEU A 109 4.76 -6.77 14.04
N PRO A 110 4.53 -5.44 14.06
CA PRO A 110 3.99 -4.72 15.21
C PRO A 110 2.47 -4.90 15.32
N TRP A 111 2.05 -6.13 15.66
CA TRP A 111 0.66 -6.57 15.61
C TRP A 111 -0.28 -5.76 16.52
N ARG A 112 0.16 -5.30 17.70
CA ARG A 112 -0.64 -4.42 18.57
C ARG A 112 -0.85 -3.05 17.93
N THR A 113 0.21 -2.46 17.36
CA THR A 113 0.09 -1.17 16.64
C THR A 113 -0.85 -1.27 15.45
N LEU A 114 -0.89 -2.43 14.79
CA LEU A 114 -1.79 -2.71 13.67
C LEU A 114 -3.22 -3.10 14.11
N GLY A 115 -3.51 -3.17 15.42
CA GLY A 115 -4.83 -3.57 15.92
C GLY A 115 -5.18 -5.03 15.61
N LEU A 116 -4.17 -5.89 15.51
CA LEU A 116 -4.31 -7.33 15.25
C LEU A 116 -4.14 -8.13 16.54
N ASP A 117 -4.57 -9.40 16.50
CA ASP A 117 -4.12 -10.40 17.47
C ASP A 117 -2.67 -10.83 17.19
N ASP A 118 -2.04 -11.59 18.10
CA ASP A 118 -0.70 -12.17 17.94
C ASP A 118 -0.69 -13.20 16.78
N LEU A 119 -0.52 -12.70 15.56
CA LEU A 119 -0.54 -13.48 14.32
C LEU A 119 0.66 -14.42 14.29
N ARG A 120 0.37 -15.72 14.17
CA ARG A 120 1.36 -16.78 14.10
C ARG A 120 1.18 -17.64 12.85
N ASP A 121 2.30 -18.04 12.26
CA ASP A 121 2.31 -18.92 11.12
C ASP A 121 1.89 -20.37 11.46
N GLY A 122 1.96 -21.25 10.47
CA GLY A 122 1.67 -22.68 10.59
C GLY A 122 2.55 -23.42 11.60
N SER A 123 3.76 -22.93 11.86
CA SER A 123 4.71 -23.48 12.82
C SER A 123 4.58 -22.87 14.22
N GLY A 124 3.79 -21.80 14.36
CA GLY A 124 3.55 -21.12 15.63
C GLY A 124 4.46 -19.91 15.85
N GLU A 125 5.22 -19.49 14.85
CA GLU A 125 6.15 -18.36 14.94
C GLU A 125 5.48 -17.04 14.58
N ARG A 126 5.95 -15.95 15.20
CA ARG A 126 5.53 -14.59 14.86
C ARG A 126 6.10 -14.17 13.52
N LEU A 127 5.32 -13.38 12.79
CA LEU A 127 5.72 -12.83 11.50
C LEU A 127 6.82 -11.78 11.66
N TRP A 128 7.75 -11.76 10.69
CA TRP A 128 8.71 -10.69 10.50
C TRP A 128 8.20 -9.69 9.48
N TYR A 129 8.72 -8.48 9.55
CA TYR A 129 8.28 -7.34 8.77
C TYR A 129 9.47 -6.44 8.42
N ALA A 130 9.54 -6.07 7.15
CA ALA A 130 10.50 -5.12 6.63
C ALA A 130 9.83 -3.96 5.88
N VAL A 131 10.39 -2.76 6.04
CA VAL A 131 9.85 -1.52 5.46
C VAL A 131 10.92 -0.72 4.72
N SER A 132 10.56 -0.22 3.54
CA SER A 132 11.41 0.68 2.74
C SER A 132 11.65 2.02 3.46
N ASN A 133 12.82 2.65 3.23
CA ASN A 133 13.13 3.93 3.87
C ASN A 133 12.09 5.03 3.55
N ARG A 134 11.54 4.97 2.33
CA ARG A 134 10.64 5.99 1.79
C ARG A 134 9.23 5.95 2.37
N TYR A 135 8.82 4.80 2.92
CA TYR A 135 7.45 4.56 3.37
C TYR A 135 7.31 4.45 4.90
N LYS A 136 8.41 4.41 5.67
CA LYS A 136 8.33 4.36 7.14
C LYS A 136 7.75 5.65 7.74
N ASN A 137 6.95 5.50 8.80
CA ASN A 137 6.30 6.59 9.51
C ASN A 137 7.26 7.40 10.41
N SER A 138 8.48 6.90 10.70
CA SER A 138 9.41 7.59 11.59
C SER A 138 10.89 7.15 11.44
N THR A 139 11.86 8.07 11.36
CA THR A 139 11.72 9.46 10.88
C THR A 139 11.40 9.46 9.37
N ARG A 140 10.38 10.18 8.92
CA ARG A 140 9.93 10.16 7.52
C ARG A 140 10.97 10.69 6.52
N ALA A 141 11.08 10.03 5.37
CA ALA A 141 11.76 10.57 4.20
C ALA A 141 10.75 11.23 3.26
N PHE A 142 11.01 12.46 2.82
CA PHE A 142 10.14 13.23 1.93
C PHE A 142 10.74 13.35 0.52
N PRO A 143 9.91 13.49 -0.53
CA PRO A 143 8.44 13.35 -0.55
C PRO A 143 7.97 11.89 -0.59
N LEU A 144 6.70 11.66 -0.24
CA LEU A 144 5.95 10.41 -0.45
C LEU A 144 4.65 10.69 -1.22
N ASN A 145 4.65 10.33 -2.50
CA ASN A 145 3.56 10.54 -3.45
C ASN A 145 3.48 9.40 -4.49
N ALA A 146 2.65 9.57 -5.52
CA ALA A 146 2.46 8.60 -6.61
C ALA A 146 3.73 8.21 -7.38
N ASP A 147 4.79 9.04 -7.38
CA ASP A 147 6.07 8.74 -8.04
C ASP A 147 7.11 8.15 -7.09
N THR A 148 6.78 7.97 -5.82
CA THR A 148 7.75 7.49 -4.84
C THR A 148 7.93 5.99 -4.97
N ALA A 149 9.11 5.58 -5.43
CA ALA A 149 9.44 4.18 -5.58
C ALA A 149 9.67 3.46 -4.25
N GLY A 150 9.34 2.17 -4.22
CA GLY A 150 9.82 1.26 -3.18
C GLY A 150 11.33 0.98 -3.36
N THR A 151 11.99 0.57 -2.28
CA THR A 151 13.46 0.44 -2.23
C THR A 151 13.95 -0.94 -1.79
N ILE A 152 13.04 -1.92 -1.68
CA ILE A 152 13.40 -3.29 -1.31
C ILE A 152 13.52 -4.15 -2.58
N THR A 153 14.67 -4.80 -2.78
CA THR A 153 14.88 -5.77 -3.86
C THR A 153 14.34 -7.15 -3.45
N LEU A 154 13.73 -7.87 -4.40
CA LEU A 154 13.28 -9.26 -4.19
C LEU A 154 13.76 -10.14 -5.35
N TYR A 155 14.40 -11.25 -5.00
CA TYR A 155 14.77 -12.32 -5.91
C TYR A 155 13.78 -13.48 -5.87
N GLN A 156 13.68 -14.17 -6.99
CA GLN A 156 13.16 -15.51 -7.11
C GLN A 156 14.31 -16.52 -7.06
N GLN A 157 13.98 -17.78 -6.80
CA GLN A 157 14.90 -18.90 -6.96
C GLN A 157 15.72 -18.81 -8.27
N HIS A 158 17.02 -19.09 -8.17
CA HIS A 158 18.03 -18.95 -9.23
C HIS A 158 18.53 -17.51 -9.52
N GLY A 159 18.23 -16.54 -8.66
CA GLY A 159 18.80 -15.18 -8.75
C GLY A 159 18.10 -14.27 -9.76
N TYR A 160 16.92 -14.68 -10.26
CA TYR A 160 16.09 -13.81 -11.09
C TYR A 160 15.47 -12.72 -10.22
N ARG A 161 15.63 -11.45 -10.61
CA ARG A 161 15.10 -10.31 -9.85
C ARG A 161 13.64 -10.05 -10.23
N LEU A 162 12.73 -10.20 -9.26
CA LEU A 162 11.31 -9.89 -9.45
C LEU A 162 11.02 -8.40 -9.21
N TYR A 163 11.69 -7.80 -8.23
CA TYR A 163 11.57 -6.38 -7.90
C TYR A 163 12.95 -5.79 -7.69
N ASP A 164 13.20 -4.62 -8.29
CA ASP A 164 14.52 -3.99 -8.32
C ASP A 164 14.50 -2.58 -7.74
N ALA A 165 15.15 -2.40 -6.59
CA ALA A 165 15.29 -1.11 -5.94
C ALA A 165 16.04 -0.07 -6.80
N ASN A 166 16.97 -0.51 -7.66
CA ASN A 166 17.79 0.39 -8.48
C ASN A 166 17.06 0.89 -9.74
N LEU A 167 15.98 0.23 -10.14
CA LEU A 167 15.16 0.60 -11.29
C LEU A 167 13.85 1.29 -10.90
N ALA A 168 13.75 1.79 -9.66
CA ALA A 168 12.52 2.37 -9.12
C ALA A 168 11.32 1.40 -9.17
N GLN A 169 11.58 0.10 -9.06
CA GLN A 169 10.60 -0.99 -9.09
C GLN A 169 10.69 -1.84 -7.81
N GLY A 170 11.27 -1.30 -6.73
CA GLY A 170 11.42 -2.02 -5.48
C GLY A 170 10.09 -2.20 -4.76
N LEU A 171 10.05 -3.18 -3.85
CA LEU A 171 8.95 -3.38 -2.93
C LEU A 171 8.92 -2.27 -1.87
N VAL A 172 7.73 -2.03 -1.37
CA VAL A 172 7.47 -1.05 -0.32
C VAL A 172 7.66 -1.67 1.07
N ALA A 173 7.20 -2.91 1.22
CA ALA A 173 7.36 -3.71 2.42
C ALA A 173 7.29 -5.21 2.11
N VAL A 174 7.86 -6.01 3.01
CA VAL A 174 7.85 -7.48 2.95
C VAL A 174 7.43 -7.99 4.31
N ILE A 175 6.48 -8.95 4.34
CA ILE A 175 6.11 -9.70 5.53
C ILE A 175 6.61 -11.13 5.35
N LEU A 176 7.30 -11.69 6.35
CA LEU A 176 7.87 -13.03 6.28
C LEU A 176 7.29 -13.91 7.39
N ALA A 177 6.93 -15.13 7.02
CA ALA A 177 6.62 -16.21 7.95
C ALA A 177 7.83 -17.16 7.99
N PRO A 178 8.51 -17.30 9.13
CA PRO A 178 9.78 -18.01 9.24
C PRO A 178 9.67 -19.54 9.20
N GLY A 179 8.46 -20.10 9.25
CA GLY A 179 8.27 -21.54 9.18
C GLY A 179 8.87 -22.29 10.38
N ALA A 180 9.13 -23.58 10.18
CA ALA A 180 9.70 -24.43 11.23
C ALA A 180 11.22 -24.20 11.33
N ALA A 181 11.77 -24.23 12.54
CA ALA A 181 13.21 -24.08 12.73
C ALA A 181 14.00 -25.14 11.93
N LEU A 182 15.04 -24.69 11.23
CA LEU A 182 15.91 -25.52 10.40
C LEU A 182 17.38 -25.09 10.52
N GLN A 183 18.27 -25.86 9.88
CA GLN A 183 19.64 -25.41 9.65
C GLN A 183 19.68 -24.55 8.40
N ARG A 184 20.11 -23.30 8.52
CA ARG A 184 20.30 -22.40 7.39
C ARG A 184 21.41 -22.86 6.45
N MET A 185 21.43 -22.32 5.22
CA MET A 185 22.42 -22.69 4.21
C MET A 185 23.85 -22.26 4.57
N ASP A 186 24.01 -21.26 5.43
CA ASP A 186 25.28 -20.82 6.01
C ASP A 186 25.79 -21.74 7.16
N GLY A 187 25.00 -22.76 7.52
CA GLY A 187 25.31 -23.73 8.57
C GLY A 187 24.76 -23.37 9.96
N LEU A 188 24.18 -22.19 10.15
CA LEU A 188 23.59 -21.77 11.42
C LEU A 188 22.37 -22.62 11.76
N GLN A 189 22.33 -23.15 12.98
CA GLN A 189 21.15 -23.84 13.51
C GLN A 189 20.23 -22.81 14.14
N GLN A 190 19.02 -22.65 13.60
CA GLN A 190 18.04 -21.72 14.13
C GLN A 190 17.65 -22.13 15.56
N GLN A 191 17.64 -21.15 16.48
CA GLN A 191 17.31 -21.36 17.89
C GLN A 191 16.18 -20.41 18.28
N ARG A 192 15.04 -20.98 18.68
CA ARG A 192 13.79 -20.28 19.00
C ARG A 192 13.69 -19.95 20.49
N ASP A 193 14.79 -19.56 21.13
CA ASP A 193 14.82 -19.27 22.56
C ASP A 193 14.70 -17.77 22.85
N SER A 194 14.56 -17.42 24.13
CA SER A 194 14.42 -16.02 24.55
C SER A 194 15.65 -15.16 24.25
N LEU A 195 16.85 -15.75 24.16
CA LEU A 195 18.10 -15.00 23.91
C LEU A 195 18.20 -14.56 22.45
N HIS A 196 17.64 -15.35 21.53
CA HIS A 196 17.68 -15.08 20.08
C HIS A 196 16.35 -14.53 19.53
N SER A 197 15.39 -14.23 20.40
CA SER A 197 14.03 -13.80 20.05
C SER A 197 13.96 -12.61 19.05
N ASN A 198 14.96 -11.74 19.05
CA ASN A 198 15.04 -10.56 18.17
C ASN A 198 16.15 -10.65 17.12
N ASP A 199 16.81 -11.81 16.98
CA ASP A 199 17.82 -12.03 15.95
C ASP A 199 17.20 -12.65 14.69
N PRO A 200 17.13 -11.92 13.55
CA PRO A 200 16.54 -12.44 12.33
C PRO A 200 17.23 -13.69 11.80
N SER A 201 18.53 -13.87 12.03
CA SER A 201 19.28 -15.04 11.52
C SER A 201 18.86 -16.34 12.20
N HIS A 202 18.38 -16.27 13.44
CA HIS A 202 17.79 -17.42 14.10
C HIS A 202 16.39 -17.73 13.59
N TYR A 203 15.80 -16.93 12.68
CA TYR A 203 14.44 -17.09 12.19
C TYR A 203 14.24 -17.20 10.70
N LEU A 204 14.84 -16.31 9.95
CA LEU A 204 14.69 -16.23 8.51
C LEU A 204 15.76 -17.10 7.87
N ASP A 205 15.53 -17.46 6.61
CA ASP A 205 16.35 -18.40 5.88
C ASP A 205 17.28 -17.69 4.89
N SER A 206 18.33 -18.41 4.52
CA SER A 206 19.25 -18.00 3.46
C SER A 206 19.34 -19.08 2.40
N ASN A 207 19.63 -18.65 1.18
CA ASN A 207 20.04 -19.53 0.10
C ASN A 207 21.50 -19.24 -0.26
N ARG A 208 21.98 -19.78 -1.39
CA ARG A 208 23.37 -19.62 -1.82
C ARG A 208 23.79 -18.17 -2.14
N HIS A 209 22.84 -17.31 -2.49
CA HIS A 209 23.09 -15.96 -3.01
C HIS A 209 22.47 -14.86 -2.14
N ASP A 210 21.35 -15.14 -1.47
CA ASP A 210 20.51 -14.16 -0.79
C ASP A 210 20.17 -14.62 0.63
N ASP A 211 20.00 -13.67 1.54
CA ASP A 211 19.69 -13.92 2.96
C ASP A 211 18.55 -13.03 3.45
N ASN A 212 17.42 -13.66 3.82
CA ASN A 212 16.26 -12.94 4.32
C ASN A 212 16.53 -12.27 5.70
N ALA A 213 17.59 -12.66 6.41
CA ALA A 213 17.95 -12.08 7.70
C ALA A 213 18.75 -10.78 7.63
N SER A 214 19.30 -10.39 6.46
CA SER A 214 20.30 -9.33 6.36
C SER A 214 20.12 -8.36 5.18
N PHE A 215 18.89 -8.07 4.77
CA PHE A 215 18.64 -7.20 3.62
C PHE A 215 19.19 -5.77 3.78
N VAL A 216 19.60 -5.17 2.67
CA VAL A 216 20.07 -3.78 2.61
C VAL A 216 19.19 -2.96 1.66
N ASP A 217 18.34 -2.12 2.24
CA ASP A 217 17.43 -1.23 1.51
C ASP A 217 18.16 -0.32 0.51
N GLY A 218 17.56 -0.14 -0.66
CA GLY A 218 18.12 0.66 -1.75
C GLY A 218 19.30 -0.01 -2.46
N SER A 219 19.52 -1.31 -2.27
CA SER A 219 20.63 -2.05 -2.85
C SER A 219 20.17 -3.32 -3.57
N ASN A 220 21.15 -4.02 -4.15
CA ASN A 220 20.94 -5.36 -4.72
C ASN A 220 20.85 -6.47 -3.66
N ASP A 221 21.19 -6.19 -2.41
CA ASP A 221 21.10 -7.14 -1.30
C ASP A 221 19.70 -7.04 -0.67
N GLY A 222 18.85 -8.02 -0.98
CA GLY A 222 17.40 -7.98 -0.76
C GLY A 222 16.87 -9.27 -0.16
N PHE A 223 15.57 -9.50 -0.33
CA PHE A 223 14.94 -10.76 0.08
C PHE A 223 14.91 -11.77 -1.05
N VAL A 224 14.62 -13.03 -0.71
CA VAL A 224 14.40 -14.09 -1.68
C VAL A 224 13.14 -14.90 -1.38
N MET A 225 12.44 -15.24 -2.46
CA MET A 225 11.35 -16.22 -2.47
C MET A 225 11.83 -17.46 -3.24
N ALA A 226 11.89 -18.60 -2.54
CA ALA A 226 12.34 -19.87 -3.11
C ALA A 226 11.42 -21.03 -2.71
N GLU A 227 11.49 -22.12 -3.47
CA GLU A 227 10.79 -23.36 -3.14
C GLU A 227 11.34 -23.96 -1.83
N PRO A 228 10.48 -24.60 -1.01
CA PRO A 228 10.92 -25.23 0.23
C PRO A 228 12.02 -26.29 0.00
N SER A 229 13.01 -26.30 0.89
CA SER A 229 14.12 -27.26 0.91
C SER A 229 14.48 -27.64 2.35
N SER A 230 15.56 -28.40 2.54
CA SER A 230 16.09 -28.67 3.88
C SER A 230 16.65 -27.44 4.59
N HIS A 231 16.91 -26.35 3.86
CA HIS A 231 17.55 -25.12 4.36
C HIS A 231 16.70 -23.86 4.13
N PHE A 232 15.48 -24.02 3.62
CA PHE A 232 14.61 -22.89 3.26
C PHE A 232 13.14 -23.29 3.37
N ASN A 233 12.35 -22.57 4.15
CA ASN A 233 10.91 -22.70 4.30
C ASN A 233 10.19 -21.37 4.57
N ASP A 234 10.89 -20.23 4.56
CA ASP A 234 10.31 -18.90 4.59
C ASP A 234 9.20 -18.70 3.55
N ALA A 235 8.07 -18.14 3.99
CA ALA A 235 6.97 -17.71 3.12
C ALA A 235 6.76 -16.20 3.21
N LEU A 236 6.59 -15.53 2.07
CA LEU A 236 6.50 -14.07 2.01
C LEU A 236 5.12 -13.59 1.55
N ALA A 237 4.66 -12.47 2.12
CA ALA A 237 3.67 -11.59 1.52
C ALA A 237 4.31 -10.23 1.21
N LEU A 238 3.94 -9.66 0.07
CA LEU A 238 4.60 -8.49 -0.49
C LEU A 238 3.64 -7.30 -0.49
N ILE A 239 4.15 -6.11 -0.17
CA ILE A 239 3.46 -4.86 -0.46
C ILE A 239 4.18 -4.19 -1.61
N THR A 240 3.53 -4.20 -2.77
CA THR A 240 4.08 -3.59 -3.99
C THR A 240 3.74 -2.10 -4.05
N GLN A 241 4.52 -1.37 -4.83
CA GLN A 241 4.30 0.04 -5.07
C GLN A 241 2.89 0.33 -5.66
N PRO A 242 2.41 -0.34 -6.72
CA PRO A 242 1.06 -0.09 -7.23
C PRO A 242 -0.05 -0.35 -6.20
N GLN A 243 0.10 -1.38 -5.36
CA GLN A 243 -0.89 -1.73 -4.34
C GLN A 243 -1.08 -0.61 -3.31
N ILE A 244 0.00 -0.05 -2.78
CA ILE A 244 -0.11 1.02 -1.78
C ILE A 244 -0.47 2.37 -2.42
N GLN A 245 0.06 2.66 -3.62
CA GLN A 245 -0.17 3.95 -4.28
C GLN A 245 -1.63 4.15 -4.68
N GLN A 246 -2.30 3.10 -5.16
CA GLN A 246 -3.74 3.14 -5.43
C GLN A 246 -4.54 3.54 -4.17
N ARG A 247 -4.19 2.98 -3.01
CA ARG A 247 -4.83 3.29 -1.73
C ARG A 247 -4.53 4.73 -1.30
N MET A 248 -3.29 5.18 -1.47
CA MET A 248 -2.86 6.54 -1.19
C MET A 248 -3.62 7.55 -2.04
N GLN A 249 -3.67 7.38 -3.36
CA GLN A 249 -4.40 8.26 -4.28
C GLN A 249 -5.87 8.36 -3.91
N GLN A 250 -6.49 7.24 -3.54
CA GLN A 250 -7.87 7.23 -3.10
C GLN A 250 -8.06 8.09 -1.85
N ARG A 251 -7.18 7.90 -0.85
CA ARG A 251 -7.20 8.70 0.38
C ARG A 251 -6.99 10.17 0.08
N VAL A 252 -5.99 10.53 -0.73
CA VAL A 252 -5.68 11.92 -1.07
C VAL A 252 -6.85 12.58 -1.80
N ALA A 253 -7.42 11.95 -2.82
CA ALA A 253 -8.56 12.49 -3.56
C ALA A 253 -9.78 12.72 -2.63
N MET A 254 -10.01 11.83 -1.66
CA MET A 254 -11.04 12.00 -0.63
C MET A 254 -10.73 13.19 0.28
N GLU A 255 -9.51 13.33 0.79
CA GLU A 255 -9.12 14.46 1.65
C GLU A 255 -9.23 15.81 0.91
N VAL A 256 -8.85 15.87 -0.36
CA VAL A 256 -9.04 17.06 -1.21
C VAL A 256 -10.53 17.37 -1.38
N SER A 257 -11.35 16.35 -1.65
CA SER A 257 -12.81 16.51 -1.79
C SER A 257 -13.45 16.99 -0.49
N ARG A 258 -13.00 16.50 0.67
CA ARG A 258 -13.45 16.95 1.99
C ARG A 258 -13.10 18.41 2.23
N ALA A 259 -11.86 18.82 1.94
CA ALA A 259 -11.45 20.21 2.09
C ALA A 259 -12.19 21.17 1.13
N LEU A 260 -12.54 20.73 -0.08
CA LEU A 260 -13.40 21.47 -1.00
C LEU A 260 -14.85 21.57 -0.48
N LEU A 261 -15.38 20.49 0.08
CA LEU A 261 -16.71 20.50 0.70
C LEU A 261 -16.75 21.42 1.93
N ASP A 262 -15.71 21.41 2.77
CA ASP A 262 -15.58 22.33 3.90
C ASP A 262 -15.47 23.79 3.47
N TYR A 263 -14.81 24.07 2.36
CA TYR A 263 -14.82 25.41 1.77
C TYR A 263 -16.24 25.80 1.35
N PHE A 264 -16.94 24.92 0.64
CA PHE A 264 -18.30 25.17 0.14
C PHE A 264 -19.33 25.34 1.28
N CYS A 265 -19.38 24.39 2.21
CA CYS A 265 -20.34 24.34 3.32
C CYS A 265 -19.95 25.21 4.52
N GLY A 266 -18.67 25.58 4.63
CA GLY A 266 -18.08 26.16 5.83
C GLY A 266 -17.55 25.08 6.79
N MET A 267 -16.41 25.37 7.43
CA MET A 267 -15.77 24.47 8.40
C MET A 267 -16.76 24.03 9.49
N GLY A 268 -16.86 22.73 9.73
CA GLY A 268 -17.76 22.14 10.73
C GLY A 268 -19.23 22.02 10.29
N ASN A 269 -19.55 22.37 9.05
CA ASN A 269 -20.91 22.27 8.47
C ASN A 269 -21.01 21.24 7.33
N SER A 270 -20.04 20.33 7.22
CA SER A 270 -19.97 19.32 6.16
C SER A 270 -20.30 17.92 6.69
N ASP A 271 -21.16 17.19 5.98
CA ASP A 271 -21.27 15.74 6.08
C ASP A 271 -20.39 15.10 4.99
N HIS A 272 -19.22 14.62 5.39
CA HIS A 272 -18.25 14.01 4.47
C HIS A 272 -18.65 12.60 4.01
N VAL A 273 -19.67 11.97 4.62
CA VAL A 273 -20.18 10.67 4.21
C VAL A 273 -21.29 10.85 3.17
N ALA A 274 -22.19 11.78 3.42
CA ALA A 274 -23.26 12.13 2.48
C ALA A 274 -22.80 13.09 1.36
N SER A 275 -21.60 13.66 1.48
CA SER A 275 -21.07 14.71 0.58
C SER A 275 -22.01 15.91 0.45
N SER A 276 -22.52 16.39 1.59
CA SER A 276 -23.51 17.47 1.65
C SER A 276 -23.24 18.43 2.80
N CYS A 277 -23.95 19.56 2.83
CA CYS A 277 -23.89 20.48 3.96
C CYS A 277 -24.96 20.13 5.00
N LEU A 278 -24.60 20.20 6.28
CA LEU A 278 -25.50 19.93 7.41
C LEU A 278 -26.58 21.01 7.58
N GLY A 279 -26.29 22.24 7.13
CA GLY A 279 -27.22 23.35 7.16
C GLY A 279 -26.80 24.49 6.25
N THR A 280 -27.53 25.60 6.37
CA THR A 280 -27.20 26.87 5.70
C THR A 280 -25.90 27.45 6.26
N GLY A 281 -24.98 27.88 5.39
CA GLY A 281 -23.70 28.44 5.80
C GLY A 281 -22.61 28.20 4.75
N GLY A 282 -21.40 28.67 5.04
CA GLY A 282 -20.30 28.61 4.08
C GLY A 282 -20.46 29.60 2.95
N VAL A 283 -19.57 29.50 1.96
CA VAL A 283 -19.55 30.44 0.84
C VAL A 283 -20.47 29.99 -0.30
N ARG A 284 -20.87 28.70 -0.32
CA ARG A 284 -21.81 28.11 -1.28
C ARG A 284 -21.36 28.20 -2.75
N TYR A 285 -20.06 28.29 -2.97
CA TYR A 285 -19.41 28.10 -4.27
C TYR A 285 -18.09 27.40 -4.07
N LEU A 286 -17.51 26.94 -5.17
CA LEU A 286 -16.22 26.27 -5.17
C LEU A 286 -15.14 27.24 -5.66
N PRO A 287 -13.90 27.13 -5.13
CA PRO A 287 -12.81 28.01 -5.54
C PRO A 287 -12.42 27.74 -6.99
N ASP A 288 -11.96 28.77 -7.69
CA ASP A 288 -11.29 28.60 -8.97
C ASP A 288 -9.96 27.85 -8.77
N ALA A 289 -9.59 27.09 -9.79
CA ALA A 289 -8.32 26.40 -9.90
C ALA A 289 -7.20 27.38 -10.33
N ALA A 290 -5.96 26.99 -10.08
CA ALA A 290 -4.81 27.59 -10.73
C ALA A 290 -4.55 26.94 -12.08
N ALA A 291 -4.00 27.70 -13.03
CA ALA A 291 -3.64 27.16 -14.34
C ALA A 291 -2.69 25.97 -14.18
N PHE A 292 -2.93 24.88 -14.92
CA PHE A 292 -2.14 23.65 -14.73
C PHE A 292 -0.64 23.87 -15.01
N ASN A 293 -0.34 24.74 -15.96
CA ASN A 293 1.01 25.15 -16.37
C ASN A 293 1.59 26.29 -15.52
N ASP A 294 0.95 26.69 -14.41
CA ASP A 294 1.52 27.63 -13.46
C ASP A 294 2.64 26.94 -12.65
N SER A 295 3.89 27.27 -12.99
CA SER A 295 5.06 26.70 -12.32
C SER A 295 5.15 27.08 -10.85
N SER A 296 4.50 28.16 -10.42
CA SER A 296 4.47 28.59 -9.02
C SER A 296 3.55 27.71 -8.15
N CYS A 297 2.71 26.88 -8.75
CA CYS A 297 1.96 25.83 -8.06
C CYS A 297 2.76 24.55 -7.78
N THR A 298 3.99 24.46 -8.27
CA THR A 298 4.76 23.21 -8.20
C THR A 298 5.70 23.13 -7.00
N GLY A 299 6.10 21.91 -6.65
CA GLY A 299 7.14 21.64 -5.65
C GLY A 299 6.61 21.21 -4.28
N THR A 300 7.51 21.16 -3.30
CA THR A 300 7.22 20.63 -1.94
C THR A 300 7.32 21.68 -0.82
N GLY A 301 7.80 22.89 -1.16
CA GLY A 301 7.95 24.00 -0.22
C GLY A 301 6.66 24.76 0.03
N SER A 302 6.69 25.66 1.01
CA SER A 302 5.59 26.61 1.23
C SER A 302 5.56 27.64 0.11
N LEU A 303 4.36 27.94 -0.40
CA LEU A 303 4.09 28.88 -1.46
C LEU A 303 3.83 30.27 -0.87
N ALA A 304 4.59 31.26 -1.33
CA ALA A 304 4.42 32.65 -0.94
C ALA A 304 3.05 33.20 -1.40
N ALA A 305 2.53 34.21 -0.70
CA ALA A 305 1.33 34.92 -1.13
C ALA A 305 1.52 35.49 -2.54
N GLY A 306 0.48 35.42 -3.36
CA GLY A 306 0.54 35.86 -4.77
C GLY A 306 1.00 34.79 -5.76
N LEU A 307 1.41 33.61 -5.30
CA LEU A 307 1.74 32.45 -6.15
C LEU A 307 0.58 31.45 -6.19
N CYS A 308 0.53 30.62 -7.23
CA CYS A 308 -0.49 29.60 -7.42
C CYS A 308 -1.92 30.14 -7.25
N LEU A 309 -2.23 31.12 -8.10
CA LEU A 309 -3.44 31.93 -8.02
C LEU A 309 -4.63 31.21 -8.65
N ALA A 310 -5.79 31.35 -8.02
CA ALA A 310 -7.08 30.92 -8.56
C ALA A 310 -7.50 31.81 -9.75
N VAL A 311 -7.45 31.26 -10.97
CA VAL A 311 -7.64 32.03 -12.23
C VAL A 311 -8.43 31.29 -13.32
N THR A 312 -8.71 30.01 -13.13
CA THR A 312 -9.36 29.14 -14.13
C THR A 312 -10.36 28.21 -13.44
N ASP A 313 -11.34 27.67 -14.17
CA ASP A 313 -12.30 26.71 -13.62
C ASP A 313 -11.70 25.30 -13.44
N GLN A 314 -10.58 25.01 -14.11
CA GLN A 314 -9.90 23.72 -14.05
C GLN A 314 -8.37 23.84 -14.09
N GLY A 315 -7.69 22.90 -13.44
CA GLY A 315 -6.24 22.83 -13.37
C GLY A 315 -5.76 22.29 -12.02
N ARG A 316 -4.87 23.02 -11.36
CA ARG A 316 -4.34 22.65 -10.03
C ARG A 316 -5.19 23.26 -8.93
N ILE A 317 -5.18 22.65 -7.74
CA ILE A 317 -5.72 23.30 -6.55
C ILE A 317 -4.94 24.60 -6.32
N ALA A 318 -5.61 25.74 -6.32
CA ALA A 318 -5.01 27.03 -6.03
C ALA A 318 -4.61 27.12 -4.55
N ALA A 319 -3.55 27.88 -4.25
CA ALA A 319 -3.14 28.15 -2.87
C ALA A 319 -3.56 29.55 -2.40
N HIS A 320 -3.59 30.51 -3.33
CA HIS A 320 -3.87 31.93 -3.08
C HIS A 320 -4.81 32.51 -4.15
N GLY A 321 -5.17 33.79 -4.03
CA GLY A 321 -6.12 34.45 -4.94
C GLY A 321 -7.59 34.11 -4.66
N LEU A 322 -7.86 33.50 -3.51
CA LEU A 322 -9.19 33.11 -3.07
C LEU A 322 -9.77 34.13 -2.10
N SER A 323 -11.07 34.37 -2.21
CA SER A 323 -11.86 35.08 -1.20
C SER A 323 -13.08 34.22 -0.90
N PRO A 324 -13.28 33.74 0.34
CA PRO A 324 -12.29 33.73 1.42
C PRO A 324 -11.09 32.82 1.10
N ALA A 325 -9.98 33.01 1.82
CA ALA A 325 -8.84 32.11 1.72
C ALA A 325 -9.16 30.74 2.35
N TRP A 326 -8.33 29.73 2.05
CA TRP A 326 -8.36 28.45 2.76
C TRP A 326 -8.26 28.64 4.28
N ASP A 327 -9.01 27.83 5.04
CA ASP A 327 -8.86 27.77 6.50
C ASP A 327 -7.40 27.47 6.87
N SER A 328 -6.95 28.02 8.01
CA SER A 328 -5.57 27.86 8.48
C SER A 328 -5.19 26.39 8.73
N ASN A 329 -6.17 25.52 8.99
CA ASN A 329 -5.98 24.09 9.17
C ASN A 329 -6.19 23.28 7.88
N SER A 330 -6.70 23.88 6.80
CA SER A 330 -6.90 23.17 5.52
C SER A 330 -5.58 22.62 4.99
N LEU A 331 -5.62 21.37 4.51
CA LEU A 331 -4.48 20.74 3.82
C LEU A 331 -4.21 21.36 2.43
N LEU A 332 -5.21 22.04 1.86
CA LEU A 332 -5.10 22.68 0.54
C LEU A 332 -4.41 24.05 0.60
N ARG A 333 -4.12 24.57 1.80
CA ARG A 333 -3.29 25.76 1.96
C ARG A 333 -1.90 25.51 1.38
N GLY A 334 -1.28 26.52 0.80
CA GLY A 334 0.07 26.44 0.21
C GLY A 334 1.20 26.33 1.24
N SER A 335 1.02 25.72 2.41
CA SER A 335 2.07 25.59 3.44
C SER A 335 2.61 24.17 3.47
N SER A 336 3.92 24.01 3.61
CA SER A 336 4.61 22.74 3.86
C SER A 336 4.80 22.43 5.35
N VAL A 337 4.39 23.34 6.24
CA VAL A 337 4.52 23.19 7.69
C VAL A 337 3.30 22.43 8.22
N ASN A 338 3.55 21.26 8.78
CA ASN A 338 2.51 20.36 9.32
C ASN A 338 1.38 20.09 8.32
N ASN A 339 1.73 20.02 7.04
CA ASN A 339 0.79 19.80 5.96
C ASN A 339 1.42 18.86 4.93
N TRP A 340 1.01 17.59 5.02
CA TRP A 340 1.54 16.54 4.18
C TRP A 340 1.22 16.75 2.70
N PHE A 341 0.14 17.47 2.35
CA PHE A 341 -0.27 17.64 0.96
C PHE A 341 0.79 18.42 0.17
N GLN A 342 1.17 19.60 0.68
CA GLN A 342 2.22 20.41 0.07
C GLN A 342 3.60 19.77 0.27
N GLN A 343 3.92 19.30 1.49
CA GLN A 343 5.25 18.76 1.81
C GLN A 343 5.64 17.53 0.97
N ASN A 344 4.65 16.75 0.52
CA ASN A 344 4.87 15.58 -0.33
C ASN A 344 4.59 15.86 -1.82
N GLY A 345 4.31 17.10 -2.20
CA GLY A 345 4.11 17.50 -3.59
C GLY A 345 2.83 16.94 -4.21
N TRP A 346 1.79 16.66 -3.41
CA TRP A 346 0.51 16.18 -3.93
C TRP A 346 -0.22 17.22 -4.79
N ARG A 347 0.06 18.52 -4.62
CA ARG A 347 -0.45 19.57 -5.53
C ARG A 347 0.01 19.35 -6.98
N ASN A 348 1.16 18.70 -7.19
CA ASN A 348 1.63 18.32 -8.53
C ASN A 348 0.79 17.19 -9.14
N GLN A 349 0.22 16.33 -8.30
CA GLN A 349 -0.43 15.06 -8.67
C GLN A 349 -1.96 15.16 -8.72
N ILE A 350 -2.51 16.29 -8.29
CA ILE A 350 -3.96 16.48 -8.16
C ILE A 350 -4.42 17.48 -9.21
N TYR A 351 -5.32 17.00 -10.05
CA TYR A 351 -6.10 17.82 -10.94
C TYR A 351 -7.48 18.10 -10.33
N TYR A 352 -7.99 19.29 -10.56
CA TYR A 352 -9.25 19.77 -10.03
C TYR A 352 -9.99 20.55 -11.11
N ALA A 353 -11.27 20.23 -11.28
CA ALA A 353 -12.20 20.95 -12.12
C ALA A 353 -13.44 21.32 -11.32
N ARG A 354 -13.88 22.56 -11.48
CA ARG A 354 -15.11 23.11 -10.94
C ARG A 354 -16.15 23.23 -12.06
N ALA A 355 -17.41 22.87 -11.77
CA ALA A 355 -18.51 23.15 -12.68
C ALA A 355 -18.65 24.67 -12.94
N PRO A 356 -18.88 25.12 -14.18
CA PRO A 356 -19.08 26.54 -14.47
C PRO A 356 -20.13 27.20 -13.59
N ALA A 357 -21.24 26.48 -13.31
CA ALA A 357 -22.34 26.96 -12.48
C ALA A 357 -21.96 27.21 -11.00
N CYS A 358 -20.85 26.66 -10.50
CA CYS A 358 -20.41 26.68 -9.11
C CYS A 358 -19.42 27.80 -8.75
N GLY A 359 -19.36 28.88 -9.54
CA GLY A 359 -18.37 29.94 -9.35
C GLY A 359 -18.75 30.94 -8.26
N ALA A 360 -17.80 31.79 -7.85
CA ALA A 360 -17.99 32.77 -6.78
C ALA A 360 -19.16 33.74 -7.00
N THR A 361 -19.55 33.97 -8.26
CA THR A 361 -20.69 34.83 -8.63
C THR A 361 -22.03 34.10 -8.63
N SER A 362 -22.04 32.78 -8.41
CA SER A 362 -23.22 31.91 -8.53
C SER A 362 -23.32 30.96 -7.33
N PRO A 363 -23.81 31.44 -6.17
CA PRO A 363 -24.03 30.60 -5.01
C PRO A 363 -24.96 29.42 -5.31
N ASP A 364 -24.80 28.34 -4.54
CA ASP A 364 -25.55 27.10 -4.65
C ASP A 364 -25.45 26.42 -6.03
N CYS A 365 -24.37 26.70 -6.75
CA CYS A 365 -24.14 26.19 -8.09
C CYS A 365 -25.29 26.49 -9.07
N SER A 366 -25.90 27.66 -8.92
CA SER A 366 -27.05 28.10 -9.72
C SER A 366 -26.67 28.88 -10.99
N GLY A 367 -25.38 28.93 -11.32
CA GLY A 367 -24.86 29.71 -12.44
C GLY A 367 -25.16 29.10 -13.81
N SER A 368 -24.88 29.86 -14.87
CA SER A 368 -24.92 29.38 -16.24
C SER A 368 -23.74 28.45 -16.56
N GLY A 369 -23.93 27.55 -17.54
CA GLY A 369 -22.86 26.65 -18.03
C GLY A 369 -22.93 25.23 -17.48
N GLY A 370 -23.87 24.93 -16.59
CA GLY A 370 -24.17 23.55 -16.17
C GLY A 370 -23.19 22.98 -15.13
N LEU A 371 -23.39 21.70 -14.84
CA LEU A 371 -22.55 20.91 -13.95
C LEU A 371 -21.54 20.09 -14.77
N LEU A 372 -20.56 19.47 -14.11
CA LEU A 372 -19.60 18.63 -14.81
C LEU A 372 -20.20 17.25 -15.12
N ASN A 373 -19.79 16.71 -16.25
CA ASN A 373 -20.20 15.41 -16.72
C ASN A 373 -19.18 14.33 -16.30
N LEU A 374 -19.63 13.33 -15.55
CA LEU A 374 -18.78 12.20 -15.18
C LEU A 374 -19.32 10.89 -15.76
N SER A 375 -18.61 10.37 -16.75
CA SER A 375 -18.82 9.04 -17.32
C SER A 375 -18.29 7.98 -16.36
N ASN A 376 -19.14 7.02 -15.98
CA ASN A 376 -18.71 5.88 -15.18
C ASN A 376 -18.72 4.65 -16.08
N ALA A 377 -17.71 3.78 -15.99
CA ALA A 377 -17.58 2.58 -16.84
C ALA A 377 -18.80 1.62 -16.86
N SER A 378 -19.80 1.82 -16.00
CA SER A 378 -21.02 1.01 -15.95
C SER A 378 -22.32 1.82 -15.87
N ARG A 379 -22.28 3.15 -16.05
CA ARG A 379 -23.47 4.01 -16.01
C ARG A 379 -23.39 5.11 -17.06
N LEU A 380 -24.56 5.56 -17.52
CA LEU A 380 -24.65 6.74 -18.36
C LEU A 380 -23.96 7.93 -17.66
N PRO A 381 -23.32 8.82 -18.44
CA PRO A 381 -22.68 10.00 -17.89
C PRO A 381 -23.67 10.82 -17.04
N GLN A 382 -23.20 11.30 -15.89
CA GLN A 382 -24.03 12.11 -14.99
C GLN A 382 -23.60 13.56 -15.06
N ASP A 383 -24.47 14.42 -15.58
CA ASP A 383 -24.35 15.89 -15.56
C ASP A 383 -24.90 16.42 -14.24
N ASN A 384 -24.17 16.16 -13.16
CA ASN A 384 -24.57 16.57 -11.83
C ASN A 384 -23.40 16.71 -10.86
N LYS A 385 -22.18 16.97 -11.34
CA LYS A 385 -21.02 17.10 -10.45
C LYS A 385 -20.65 18.56 -10.29
N MET A 386 -20.64 19.05 -9.05
CA MET A 386 -20.15 20.40 -8.72
C MET A 386 -18.63 20.52 -8.93
N ALA A 387 -17.91 19.44 -8.66
CA ALA A 387 -16.46 19.35 -8.90
C ALA A 387 -16.01 17.92 -9.17
N VAL A 388 -14.90 17.82 -9.90
CA VAL A 388 -14.14 16.60 -10.13
C VAL A 388 -12.72 16.80 -9.61
N VAL A 389 -12.22 15.82 -8.87
CA VAL A 389 -10.85 15.76 -8.35
C VAL A 389 -10.21 14.48 -8.87
N ILE A 390 -9.06 14.59 -9.51
CA ILE A 390 -8.35 13.45 -10.09
C ILE A 390 -6.97 13.37 -9.44
N ALA A 391 -6.69 12.25 -8.79
CA ALA A 391 -5.37 11.90 -8.32
C ALA A 391 -4.67 11.07 -9.40
N ALA A 392 -3.66 11.68 -10.02
CA ALA A 392 -2.84 11.03 -11.03
C ALA A 392 -2.14 9.80 -10.45
N GLY A 393 -2.06 8.75 -11.27
CA GLY A 393 -1.30 7.55 -10.98
C GLY A 393 0.21 7.78 -10.90
N PRO A 394 1.01 6.71 -10.78
CA PRO A 394 2.42 6.75 -11.17
C PRO A 394 2.54 7.08 -12.66
N ALA A 395 3.62 7.72 -13.10
CA ALA A 395 3.82 7.96 -14.52
C ALA A 395 3.75 6.64 -15.33
N LEU A 396 2.87 6.59 -16.32
CA LEU A 396 2.81 5.49 -17.29
C LEU A 396 4.01 5.52 -18.24
N LEU A 397 4.25 4.44 -18.98
CA LEU A 397 5.42 4.29 -19.86
C LEU A 397 5.58 5.40 -20.90
N ASN A 398 4.48 6.01 -21.33
CA ASN A 398 4.44 7.11 -22.31
C ASN A 398 4.43 8.51 -21.65
N GLN A 399 4.46 8.60 -20.33
CA GLN A 399 4.43 9.86 -19.59
C GLN A 399 5.80 10.23 -19.04
N SER A 400 6.09 11.53 -19.00
CA SER A 400 7.33 12.06 -18.42
C SER A 400 7.03 13.30 -17.57
N ARG A 401 7.35 13.22 -16.28
CA ARG A 401 7.08 14.29 -15.30
C ARG A 401 8.22 15.30 -15.17
N THR A 402 9.10 15.39 -16.17
CA THR A 402 10.27 16.28 -16.13
C THR A 402 9.91 17.75 -16.15
N SER A 403 8.94 18.17 -16.97
CA SER A 403 8.51 19.57 -17.04
C SER A 403 7.44 19.92 -16.01
N MET A 404 6.78 18.95 -15.37
CA MET A 404 5.65 19.09 -14.42
C MET A 404 4.48 19.99 -14.85
N LEU A 405 4.50 20.58 -16.05
CA LEU A 405 3.52 21.61 -16.49
C LEU A 405 2.58 21.12 -17.60
N SER A 406 2.74 19.88 -18.05
CA SER A 406 1.94 19.28 -19.12
C SER A 406 0.90 18.34 -18.53
N LEU A 407 -0.38 18.51 -18.89
CA LEU A 407 -1.49 17.75 -18.31
C LEU A 407 -1.44 16.26 -18.68
N ASP A 408 -1.05 15.98 -19.92
CA ASP A 408 -0.85 14.63 -20.49
C ASP A 408 0.29 13.84 -19.80
N ALA A 409 1.19 14.52 -19.06
CA ALA A 409 2.19 13.86 -18.23
C ALA A 409 1.61 13.28 -16.91
N TYR A 410 0.34 13.55 -16.63
CA TYR A 410 -0.33 13.15 -15.39
C TYR A 410 -1.64 12.39 -15.61
N LEU A 411 -2.43 12.78 -16.60
CA LEU A 411 -3.77 12.22 -16.83
C LEU A 411 -3.85 11.49 -18.17
N GLU A 412 -4.81 10.57 -18.28
CA GLU A 412 -5.05 9.78 -19.50
C GLU A 412 -6.51 9.84 -19.97
N GLY A 413 -6.71 9.47 -21.24
CA GLY A 413 -8.04 9.32 -21.81
C GLY A 413 -8.82 10.64 -21.81
N GLU A 414 -10.09 10.60 -21.42
CA GLU A 414 -10.95 11.79 -21.38
C GLU A 414 -10.43 12.81 -20.36
N ASN A 415 -9.84 12.35 -19.25
CA ASN A 415 -9.38 13.23 -18.17
C ASN A 415 -8.21 14.13 -18.59
N ALA A 416 -7.51 13.82 -19.68
CA ALA A 416 -6.44 14.64 -20.22
C ALA A 416 -6.94 15.78 -21.12
N LEU A 417 -8.25 15.86 -21.39
CA LEU A 417 -8.86 16.91 -22.21
C LEU A 417 -9.35 18.06 -21.30
N PRO A 418 -9.07 19.32 -21.66
CA PRO A 418 -9.48 20.47 -20.86
C PRO A 418 -10.94 20.86 -21.17
N ASP A 419 -11.88 19.94 -21.01
CA ASP A 419 -13.31 20.18 -21.17
C ASP A 419 -14.10 19.84 -19.88
N GLN A 420 -15.43 19.77 -19.98
CA GLN A 420 -16.31 19.53 -18.83
C GLN A 420 -16.75 18.05 -18.72
N HIS A 421 -16.10 17.17 -19.47
CA HIS A 421 -16.33 15.75 -19.49
C HIS A 421 -15.16 15.00 -18.86
N PHE A 422 -15.49 14.06 -17.99
CA PHE A 422 -14.51 13.26 -17.26
C PHE A 422 -14.90 11.79 -17.29
N GLU A 423 -13.92 10.92 -17.14
CA GLU A 423 -14.15 9.49 -17.08
C GLU A 423 -13.62 8.85 -15.79
N ARG A 424 -14.46 7.97 -15.22
CA ARG A 424 -14.10 7.05 -14.15
C ARG A 424 -14.27 5.64 -14.66
N ARG A 425 -13.14 4.97 -14.93
CA ARG A 425 -13.11 3.56 -15.33
C ARG A 425 -12.19 2.73 -14.45
N ARG A 426 -12.21 1.41 -14.70
CA ARG A 426 -11.38 0.46 -13.96
C ARG A 426 -9.91 0.80 -14.20
N LEU A 427 -9.15 0.94 -13.12
CA LEU A 427 -7.71 1.22 -13.20
C LEU A 427 -6.97 0.06 -13.88
N SER A 428 -5.96 0.43 -14.64
CA SER A 428 -5.07 -0.43 -15.39
C SER A 428 -3.66 0.12 -15.30
N ALA A 429 -2.71 -0.73 -14.93
CA ALA A 429 -1.32 -0.33 -14.73
C ALA A 429 -0.61 0.09 -16.02
N SER A 430 -1.21 -0.16 -17.20
CA SER A 430 -0.59 0.12 -18.50
C SER A 430 -1.11 1.36 -19.21
N ASP A 431 -2.37 1.75 -19.00
CA ASP A 431 -3.06 2.71 -19.89
C ASP A 431 -4.06 3.64 -19.20
N PHE A 432 -4.43 3.40 -17.93
CA PHE A 432 -5.34 4.29 -17.21
C PHE A 432 -5.21 4.13 -15.70
N ASN A 433 -4.63 5.11 -15.03
CA ASN A 433 -4.43 5.05 -13.58
C ASN A 433 -4.96 6.28 -12.84
N ASP A 434 -5.74 7.10 -13.51
CA ASP A 434 -6.48 8.23 -12.94
C ASP A 434 -7.53 7.80 -11.92
N LEU A 435 -7.31 8.19 -10.66
CA LEU A 435 -8.28 7.98 -9.60
C LEU A 435 -9.17 9.21 -9.43
N VAL A 436 -10.45 9.06 -9.78
CA VAL A 436 -11.41 10.17 -9.78
C VAL A 436 -12.30 10.15 -8.52
N SER A 437 -12.37 11.29 -7.83
CA SER A 437 -13.37 11.66 -6.83
C SER A 437 -14.24 12.81 -7.35
N SER A 438 -15.44 12.98 -6.83
CA SER A 438 -16.32 14.08 -7.24
C SER A 438 -17.24 14.53 -6.12
N LEU A 439 -17.63 15.82 -6.19
CA LEU A 439 -18.68 16.39 -5.36
C LEU A 439 -19.99 16.39 -6.17
N PRO A 440 -21.06 15.75 -5.66
CA PRO A 440 -22.34 15.62 -6.36
C PRO A 440 -23.19 16.89 -6.32
#